data_AF-A0A2S7YAD4-F1
#
_entry.id   AF-A0A2S7YAD4-F1
#
_cell.length_a   1.000
_cell.length_b   1.000
_cell.length_c   1.000
_cell.angle_alpha   90.00
_cell.angle_beta   90.00
_cell.angle_gamma   90.00
#
_symmetry.space_group_name_H-M   'P 1'
#
loop_
_entity.id
_entity.type
_entity.pdbx_description
1 polymer ?
#
loop_
_entity_poly.entity_id
_entity_poly.type
_entity_poly.pdbx_seq_one_letter_code
_entity_poly.pdbx_strand_id
1 'polypeptide(L)'
;MYDLEWTWPAWKFGLQIDDQFKELQELYNTFPSAIQNPQAFHLDLLEIATKATTKEELYKELAIRRQTRFFELNHSLESLSCEIVANPALLAVSQWHHAVQIFRTGSLDSLVKYFASYLTSVG
;
A
#
# COMPACT_ATOMS: atom_id res chain seq x y z
N MET A 1 -28.73 -7.11 2.63
CA MET A 1 -28.38 -8.46 3.10
C MET A 1 -26.98 -8.33 3.66
N TYR A 2 -26.80 -8.35 4.99
CA TYR A 2 -25.46 -8.31 5.57
C TYR A 2 -24.78 -9.65 5.28
N ASP A 3 -23.60 -9.64 4.65
CA ASP A 3 -22.81 -10.85 4.47
C ASP A 3 -22.46 -11.42 5.85
N LEU A 4 -23.04 -12.57 6.17
CA LEU A 4 -22.82 -13.28 7.44
C LEU A 4 -21.32 -13.53 7.71
N GLU A 5 -20.52 -13.63 6.65
CA GLU A 5 -19.07 -13.85 6.68
C GLU A 5 -18.29 -12.74 7.39
N TRP A 6 -18.81 -11.51 7.40
CA TRP A 6 -18.14 -10.35 8.01
C TRP A 6 -18.75 -9.92 9.34
N THR A 7 -19.64 -10.75 9.91
CA THR A 7 -20.25 -10.47 11.21
C THR A 7 -19.30 -10.80 12.36
N TRP A 8 -19.19 -9.88 13.32
CA TRP A 8 -18.40 -10.05 14.53
C TRP A 8 -19.16 -9.40 15.71
N PRO A 9 -18.85 -9.76 16.97
CA PRO A 9 -19.65 -9.34 18.12
C PRO A 9 -19.34 -7.88 18.55
N ALA A 10 -19.43 -6.93 17.61
CA ALA A 10 -19.15 -5.50 17.82
C ALA A 10 -19.98 -4.90 18.97
N TRP A 11 -21.25 -5.32 19.07
CA TRP A 11 -22.18 -4.91 20.13
C TRP A 11 -21.66 -5.18 21.55
N LYS A 12 -20.83 -6.22 21.74
CA LYS A 12 -20.24 -6.54 23.05
C LYS A 12 -19.26 -5.45 23.52
N PHE A 13 -18.72 -4.68 22.58
CA PHE A 13 -17.70 -3.66 22.80
C PHE A 13 -18.24 -2.25 22.58
N GLY A 14 -19.54 -2.09 22.33
CA GLY A 14 -20.14 -0.79 22.00
C GLY A 14 -19.73 -0.24 20.63
N LEU A 15 -19.24 -1.10 19.74
CA LEU A 15 -18.80 -0.75 18.39
C LEU A 15 -19.86 -1.12 17.34
N GLN A 16 -19.76 -0.49 16.18
CA GLN A 16 -20.50 -0.85 14.97
C GLN A 16 -19.76 -1.96 14.22
N ILE A 17 -20.51 -2.79 13.49
CA ILE A 17 -19.92 -3.86 12.67
C ILE A 17 -18.90 -3.29 11.67
N ASP A 18 -19.18 -2.12 11.09
CA ASP A 18 -18.32 -1.47 10.11
C ASP A 18 -17.02 -0.89 10.70
N ASP A 19 -16.92 -0.76 12.03
CA ASP A 19 -15.71 -0.21 12.67
C ASP A 19 -14.49 -1.12 12.44
N GLN A 20 -14.71 -2.41 12.12
CA GLN A 20 -13.65 -3.33 11.72
C GLN A 20 -12.86 -2.86 10.49
N PHE A 21 -13.52 -2.19 9.53
CA PHE A 21 -12.91 -1.74 8.27
C PHE A 21 -12.50 -0.27 8.30
N LYS A 22 -12.92 0.49 9.32
CA LYS A 22 -12.60 1.91 9.48
C LYS A 22 -11.51 2.06 10.53
N GLU A 23 -11.92 2.20 11.78
CA GLU A 23 -11.03 2.50 12.90
C GLU A 23 -10.11 1.33 13.23
N LEU A 24 -10.65 0.11 13.38
CA LEU A 24 -9.85 -1.02 13.84
C LEU A 24 -8.82 -1.45 12.79
N GLN A 25 -9.18 -1.39 11.50
CA GLN A 25 -8.23 -1.68 10.43
C GLN A 25 -7.11 -0.64 10.37
N GLU A 26 -7.41 0.65 10.49
CA GLU A 26 -6.40 1.71 10.49
C GLU A 26 -5.44 1.55 11.69
N LEU A 27 -5.98 1.28 12.88
CA LEU A 27 -5.18 1.20 14.11
C LEU A 27 -4.39 -0.12 14.24
N TYR A 28 -4.98 -1.24 13.83
CA TYR A 28 -4.45 -2.58 14.16
C TYR A 28 -4.08 -3.44 12.96
N ASN A 29 -4.52 -3.08 11.75
CA ASN A 29 -4.27 -3.87 10.53
C ASN A 29 -3.65 -3.03 9.41
N THR A 30 -3.00 -1.92 9.75
CA THR A 30 -2.23 -1.09 8.81
C THR A 30 -0.76 -1.07 9.21
N PHE A 31 0.12 -1.29 8.23
CA PHE A 31 1.56 -1.31 8.43
C PHE A 31 2.22 -0.08 7.80
N PRO A 32 3.07 0.67 8.53
CA PRO A 32 3.82 1.76 7.95
C PRO A 32 5.01 1.24 7.12
N SER A 33 5.06 1.62 5.84
CA SER A 33 6.21 1.38 4.96
C SER A 33 6.82 2.70 4.48
N ALA A 34 8.10 2.67 4.13
CA ALA A 34 8.75 3.82 3.49
C ALA A 34 8.12 4.08 2.11
N ILE A 35 7.82 5.34 1.80
CA ILE A 35 7.22 5.72 0.50
C ILE A 35 8.24 5.59 -0.62
N GLN A 36 9.49 5.98 -0.36
CA GLN A 36 10.58 5.95 -1.34
C GLN A 36 11.75 5.14 -0.82
N ASN A 37 12.59 4.67 -1.74
CA ASN A 37 13.93 4.22 -1.36
C ASN A 37 14.76 5.41 -0.83
N PRO A 38 15.80 5.15 -0.01
CA PRO A 38 16.60 6.21 0.62
C PRO A 38 17.24 7.19 -0.36
N GLN A 39 17.66 6.73 -1.54
CA GLN A 39 18.32 7.57 -2.55
C GLN A 39 17.34 8.57 -3.15
N ALA A 40 16.13 8.13 -3.52
CA ALA A 40 15.09 9.01 -4.04
C ALA A 40 14.65 10.04 -2.98
N PHE A 41 14.52 9.62 -1.72
CA PHE A 41 14.25 10.55 -0.63
C PHE A 41 15.39 11.57 -0.42
N HIS A 42 16.65 11.14 -0.52
CA HIS A 42 17.80 12.04 -0.42
C HIS A 42 17.79 13.12 -1.52
N LEU A 43 17.43 12.74 -2.75
CA LEU A 43 17.32 13.69 -3.86
C LEU A 43 16.18 14.71 -3.63
N ASP A 44 15.02 14.26 -3.15
CA ASP A 44 13.92 15.14 -2.78
C ASP A 44 14.33 16.11 -1.66
N LEU A 45 15.00 15.61 -0.62
CA LEU A 45 15.52 16.42 0.47
C LEU A 45 16.52 17.46 -0.02
N LEU A 46 17.48 17.06 -0.85
CA LEU A 46 18.49 17.95 -1.40
C LEU A 46 17.84 19.06 -2.24
N GLU A 47 16.92 18.69 -3.13
CA GLU A 47 16.20 19.65 -3.97
C GLU A 47 15.46 20.70 -3.12
N ILE A 48 14.74 20.26 -2.09
CA ILE A 48 13.98 21.16 -1.21
C ILE A 48 14.93 22.01 -0.36
N ALA A 49 15.99 21.41 0.20
CA ALA A 49 16.95 22.11 1.05
C ALA A 49 17.72 23.21 0.30
N THR A 50 17.90 23.08 -1.01
CA THR A 50 18.50 24.16 -1.82
C THR A 50 17.58 25.36 -2.02
N LYS A 51 16.27 25.20 -1.80
CA LYS A 51 15.25 26.25 -2.00
C LYS A 51 14.76 26.84 -0.68
N ALA A 52 14.64 26.01 0.36
CA ALA A 52 14.17 26.44 1.68
C ALA A 52 15.22 27.30 2.38
N THR A 53 14.77 28.37 3.03
CA THR A 53 15.64 29.30 3.78
C THR A 53 15.56 29.08 5.29
N THR A 54 14.47 28.47 5.76
CA THR A 54 14.24 28.15 7.17
C THR A 54 13.95 26.67 7.38
N LYS A 55 14.10 26.21 8.62
CA LYS A 55 13.77 24.84 9.01
C LYS A 55 12.28 24.56 8.88
N GLU A 56 11.46 25.56 9.18
CA GLU A 56 10.01 25.52 9.09
C GLU A 56 9.57 25.37 7.62
N GLU A 57 10.19 26.12 6.70
CA GLU A 57 9.96 25.96 5.26
C GLU A 57 10.37 24.56 4.77
N LEU A 58 11.55 24.08 5.19
CA LEU A 58 12.02 22.73 4.84
C LEU A 58 11.00 21.66 5.24
N TYR A 59 10.49 21.72 6.48
CA TYR A 59 9.50 20.75 6.96
C TYR A 59 8.15 20.86 6.27
N LYS A 60 7.68 22.08 6.01
CA LYS A 60 6.45 22.30 5.25
C LYS A 60 6.56 21.71 3.85
N GLU A 61 7.63 22.00 3.13
CA GLU A 61 7.84 21.50 1.77
C GLU A 61 8.07 19.99 1.71
N LEU A 62 8.76 19.40 2.70
CA LEU A 62 8.88 17.94 2.83
C LEU A 62 7.54 17.26 3.11
N ALA A 63 6.66 17.87 3.92
CA ALA A 63 5.33 17.34 4.17
C ALA A 63 4.48 17.36 2.89
N ILE A 64 4.57 18.43 2.08
CA ILE A 64 3.94 18.51 0.76
C ILE A 64 4.51 17.43 -0.17
N ARG A 65 5.85 17.32 -0.28
CA ARG A 65 6.53 16.33 -1.12
C ARG A 65 6.15 14.91 -0.74
N ARG A 66 6.01 14.60 0.56
CA ARG A 66 5.52 13.31 1.05
C ARG A 66 4.17 12.96 0.45
N GLN A 67 3.21 13.90 0.47
CA GLN A 67 1.89 13.69 -0.09
C GLN A 67 1.93 13.52 -1.62
N THR A 68 2.75 14.33 -2.30
CA THR A 68 2.97 14.21 -3.75
C THR A 68 3.51 12.84 -4.12
N ARG A 69 4.59 12.37 -3.48
CA ARG A 69 5.19 11.06 -3.76
C ARG A 69 4.25 9.92 -3.47
N PHE A 70 3.48 10.01 -2.38
CA PHE A 70 2.46 9.01 -2.08
C PHE A 70 1.40 8.92 -3.18
N PHE A 71 0.91 10.06 -3.68
CA PHE A 71 -0.07 10.08 -4.77
C PHE A 71 0.51 9.56 -6.09
N GLU A 72 1.70 10.01 -6.49
CA GLU A 72 2.37 9.57 -7.71
C GLU A 72 2.59 8.06 -7.76
N LEU A 73 3.06 7.48 -6.65
CA LEU A 73 3.32 6.04 -6.56
C LEU A 73 2.03 5.22 -6.56
N ASN A 74 1.00 5.65 -5.82
CA ASN A 74 -0.28 4.95 -5.84
C ASN A 74 -0.93 5.02 -7.23
N HIS A 75 -0.93 6.19 -7.88
CA HIS A 75 -1.45 6.32 -9.24
C HIS A 75 -0.67 5.44 -10.23
N SER A 76 0.66 5.40 -10.12
CA SER A 76 1.48 4.52 -10.95
C SER A 76 1.16 3.05 -10.71
N LEU A 77 0.95 2.66 -9.44
CA LEU A 77 0.60 1.30 -9.06
C LEU A 77 -0.78 0.90 -9.58
N GLU A 78 -1.78 1.78 -9.48
CA GLU A 78 -3.12 1.58 -10.04
C GLU A 78 -3.07 1.38 -11.55
N SER A 79 -2.33 2.25 -12.27
CA SER A 79 -2.14 2.11 -13.71
C SER A 79 -1.48 0.78 -14.08
N LEU A 80 -0.42 0.37 -13.36
CA LEU A 80 0.24 -0.92 -13.59
C LEU A 80 -0.67 -2.09 -13.27
N SER A 81 -1.52 -1.97 -12.25
CA SER A 81 -2.46 -3.02 -11.87
C SER A 81 -3.46 -3.32 -12.99
N CYS A 82 -3.98 -2.30 -13.68
CA CYS A 82 -4.89 -2.46 -14.80
C CYS A 82 -4.24 -3.25 -15.94
N GLU A 83 -3.00 -2.91 -16.30
CA GLU A 83 -2.25 -3.60 -17.36
C GLU A 83 -1.95 -5.06 -17.02
N ILE A 84 -1.50 -5.34 -15.79
CA ILE A 84 -1.17 -6.70 -15.33
C ILE A 84 -2.42 -7.57 -15.20
N VAL A 85 -3.53 -7.02 -14.69
CA VAL A 85 -4.81 -7.75 -14.58
C VAL A 85 -5.36 -8.06 -15.96
N ALA A 86 -5.26 -7.13 -16.92
CA ALA A 86 -5.76 -7.32 -18.28
C ALA A 86 -4.90 -8.27 -19.14
N ASN A 87 -3.61 -8.42 -18.84
CA ASN A 87 -2.70 -9.23 -19.61
C ASN A 87 -1.85 -10.18 -18.73
N PRO A 88 -2.36 -11.40 -18.45
CA PRO A 88 -1.65 -12.38 -17.63
C PRO A 88 -0.28 -12.79 -18.16
N ALA A 89 0.00 -12.61 -19.46
CA ALA A 89 1.29 -12.95 -20.07
C ALA A 89 2.44 -12.01 -19.67
N LEU A 90 2.14 -10.85 -19.06
CA LEU A 90 3.16 -9.95 -18.49
C LEU A 90 3.83 -10.52 -17.24
N LEU A 91 3.23 -11.56 -16.64
CA LEU A 91 3.79 -12.32 -15.53
C LEU A 91 3.86 -13.80 -15.89
N ALA A 92 4.65 -14.56 -15.14
CA ALA A 92 4.53 -16.01 -15.19
C ALA A 92 3.10 -16.39 -14.75
N VAL A 93 2.39 -17.17 -15.58
CA VAL A 93 0.95 -17.48 -15.40
C VAL A 93 0.65 -18.06 -14.00
N SER A 94 1.58 -18.86 -13.46
CA SER A 94 1.49 -19.45 -12.11
C SER A 94 1.50 -18.43 -10.97
N GLN A 95 1.98 -17.20 -11.19
CA GLN A 95 2.12 -16.16 -10.16
C GLN A 95 1.10 -15.03 -10.35
N TRP A 96 0.42 -15.01 -11.50
CA TRP A 96 -0.55 -13.96 -11.85
C TRP A 96 -1.64 -13.82 -10.80
N HIS A 97 -2.24 -14.92 -10.33
CA HIS A 97 -3.30 -14.85 -9.33
C HIS A 97 -2.82 -14.25 -8.00
N HIS A 98 -1.56 -14.46 -7.62
CA HIS A 98 -0.97 -13.84 -6.44
C HIS A 98 -0.73 -12.34 -6.65
N ALA A 99 -0.26 -11.94 -7.83
CA ALA A 99 -0.10 -10.53 -8.19
C ALA A 99 -1.45 -9.78 -8.15
N VAL A 100 -2.52 -10.38 -8.68
CA VAL A 100 -3.88 -9.84 -8.61
C VAL A 100 -4.32 -9.63 -7.15
N GLN A 101 -3.99 -10.55 -6.24
CA GLN A 101 -4.32 -10.41 -4.82
C GLN A 101 -3.56 -9.27 -4.13
N ILE A 102 -2.30 -8.99 -4.53
CA ILE A 102 -1.58 -7.80 -4.05
C ILE A 102 -2.37 -6.54 -4.39
N PHE A 103 -2.76 -6.37 -5.66
CA PHE A 103 -3.47 -5.16 -6.09
C PHE A 103 -4.87 -5.04 -5.49
N ARG A 104 -5.57 -6.16 -5.30
CA ARG A 104 -6.92 -6.17 -4.69
C ARG A 104 -6.94 -5.84 -3.20
N THR A 105 -5.94 -6.30 -2.47
CA THR A 105 -5.96 -6.23 -0.99
C THR A 105 -5.03 -5.15 -0.44
N GLY A 106 -4.00 -4.75 -1.19
CA GLY A 106 -2.95 -3.85 -0.70
C GLY A 106 -2.26 -4.33 0.57
N SER A 107 -2.37 -5.63 0.89
CA SER A 107 -1.98 -6.15 2.20
C SER A 107 -0.56 -6.73 2.18
N LEU A 108 0.12 -6.62 3.33
CA LEU A 108 1.42 -7.25 3.53
C LEU A 108 1.33 -8.78 3.41
N ASP A 109 0.21 -9.39 3.82
CA ASP A 109 -0.05 -10.82 3.67
C ASP A 109 -0.06 -11.26 2.20
N SER A 110 -0.77 -10.54 1.32
CA SER A 110 -0.77 -10.81 -0.11
C SER A 110 0.62 -10.62 -0.75
N LEU A 111 1.39 -9.63 -0.28
CA LEU A 111 2.77 -9.41 -0.74
C LEU A 111 3.68 -10.59 -0.36
N VAL A 112 3.57 -11.08 0.87
CA VAL A 112 4.33 -12.28 1.33
C VAL A 112 3.93 -13.51 0.52
N LYS A 113 2.63 -13.74 0.32
CA LYS A 113 2.11 -14.87 -0.49
C LYS A 113 2.63 -14.83 -1.92
N TYR A 114 2.73 -13.65 -2.54
CA TYR A 114 3.31 -13.49 -3.86
C TYR A 114 4.77 -13.94 -3.92
N PHE A 115 5.63 -13.45 -3.02
CA PHE A 115 7.02 -13.88 -3.02
C PHE A 115 7.20 -15.35 -2.64
N ALA A 116 6.38 -15.86 -1.70
CA ALA A 116 6.39 -17.27 -1.32
C ALA A 116 6.05 -18.21 -2.49
N SER A 117 5.19 -17.77 -3.42
CA SER A 117 4.79 -18.57 -4.59
C SER A 117 5.95 -18.91 -5.54
N TYR A 118 7.08 -18.19 -5.46
CA TYR A 118 8.30 -18.51 -6.21
C TYR A 118 9.15 -19.58 -5.55
N LEU A 119 8.96 -19.84 -4.25
CA LEU A 119 9.70 -20.86 -3.50
C LEU A 119 9.05 -22.24 -3.64
N THR A 120 7.74 -22.30 -3.87
CA THR A 120 6.99 -23.55 -4.06
C THR A 120 7.14 -24.17 -5.45
N SER A 121 7.78 -23.49 -6.41
CA SER A 121 8.08 -24.03 -7.75
C SER A 121 9.42 -24.77 -7.84
N VAL A 122 10.10 -25.00 -6.71
CA VAL A 122 11.26 -25.89 -6.61
C VAL A 122 10.80 -27.18 -5.92
N GLY A 123 10.12 -28.03 -6.68
CA GLY A 123 9.62 -29.33 -6.26
C GLY A 123 9.26 -30.18 -7.46
#